data_AF-A0A1Q9RUD1-F1
#
_entry.id   AF-A0A1Q9RUD1-F1
#
_cell.length_a   1.000
_cell.length_b   1.000
_cell.length_c   1.000
_cell.angle_alpha   90.00
_cell.angle_beta   90.00
_cell.angle_gamma   90.00
#
_symmetry.space_group_name_H-M   'P 1'
#
loop_
_entity.id
_entity.type
_entity.pdbx_description
1 polymer ?
#
loop_
_entity_poly.entity_id
_entity_poly.type
_entity_poly.pdbx_seq_one_letter_code
_entity_poly.pdbx_strand_id
1 'polypeptide(L)'
;MRNLTAIAVLVAGLVLARHNGVVLVAALVIAWFVARPGRAGRAVAGRGMRRVAVRTHGGHGTKTAARHEAGHRRMAKANGWRVVSAEIFPDGSGVTWMDIPKDAPVDQLVAVDVAGGIAAGTWAGCSSDMAHLRKDLGRLPGGFIFDGPERDAAKRSGYALARKHVGSGWLSDNAAVRKDADELLKKGRING
;
A
#
# COMPACT_ATOMS: atom_id res chain seq x y z
N MET A 1 20.59 -10.19 3.13
CA MET A 1 21.77 -9.34 2.83
C MET A 1 22.01 -8.25 3.87
N ARG A 2 21.01 -7.43 4.26
CA ARG A 2 21.18 -6.33 5.25
C ARG A 2 21.75 -6.75 6.63
N ASN A 3 21.37 -7.93 7.13
CA ASN A 3 21.86 -8.42 8.43
C ASN A 3 23.36 -8.76 8.40
N LEU A 4 23.89 -9.24 7.26
CA LEU A 4 25.31 -9.52 7.09
C LEU A 4 26.14 -8.23 7.06
N THR A 5 25.60 -7.17 6.47
CA THR A 5 26.23 -5.84 6.46
C THR A 5 26.29 -5.23 7.87
N ALA A 6 25.22 -5.37 8.67
CA ALA A 6 25.22 -4.90 10.06
C ALA A 6 26.22 -5.65 10.94
N ILE A 7 26.35 -6.98 10.75
CA ILE A 7 27.33 -7.81 11.46
C ILE A 7 28.75 -7.42 11.04
N ALA A 8 29.02 -7.21 9.75
CA ALA A 8 30.34 -6.79 9.27
C ALA A 8 30.77 -5.42 9.82
N VAL A 9 29.86 -4.45 9.92
CA VAL A 9 30.12 -3.12 10.51
C VAL A 9 30.44 -3.23 12.01
N LEU A 10 29.72 -4.09 12.74
CA LEU A 10 29.96 -4.35 14.16
C LEU A 10 31.33 -5.00 14.41
N VAL A 11 31.69 -6.01 13.62
CA VAL A 11 32.98 -6.71 13.75
C VAL A 11 34.15 -5.77 13.42
N ALA A 12 34.04 -4.98 12.34
CA ALA A 12 35.06 -3.99 11.99
C ALA A 12 35.20 -2.90 13.08
N GLY A 13 34.08 -2.42 13.63
CA GLY A 13 34.06 -1.46 14.73
C GLY A 13 34.73 -2.00 16.00
N LEU A 14 34.53 -3.28 16.34
CA LEU A 14 35.15 -3.92 17.51
C LEU A 14 36.67 -4.05 17.37
N VAL A 15 37.17 -4.36 16.17
CA VAL A 15 38.61 -4.48 15.88
C VAL A 15 39.31 -3.11 15.99
N LEU A 16 38.67 -2.05 15.51
CA LEU A 16 39.19 -0.67 15.58
C LEU A 16 39.05 -0.04 16.98
N ALA A 17 38.06 -0.47 17.77
CA ALA A 17 37.83 0.02 19.13
C ALA A 17 38.94 -0.32 20.12
N ARG A 18 39.81 -1.29 19.81
CA ARG A 18 41.00 -1.63 20.62
C ARG A 18 41.95 -0.43 20.81
N HIS A 19 41.86 0.59 19.95
CA HIS A 19 42.74 1.76 19.97
C HIS A 19 42.02 3.09 20.20
N ASN A 20 40.68 3.15 20.16
CA ASN A 20 39.94 4.38 20.42
C ASN A 20 38.43 4.11 20.68
N GLY A 21 37.96 4.40 21.89
CA GLY A 21 36.56 4.14 22.30
C GLY A 21 35.52 4.92 21.49
N VAL A 22 35.90 6.05 20.89
CA VAL A 22 35.02 6.88 20.05
C VAL A 22 34.58 6.14 18.77
N VAL A 23 35.43 5.27 18.24
CA VAL A 23 35.13 4.49 17.00
C VAL A 23 34.08 3.41 17.28
N LEU A 24 34.07 2.84 18.49
CA LEU A 24 33.05 1.86 18.89
C LEU A 24 31.67 2.51 18.93
N VAL A 25 31.56 3.71 19.49
CA VAL A 25 30.29 4.45 19.58
C VAL A 25 29.77 4.79 18.19
N ALA A 26 30.63 5.26 17.28
CA ALA A 26 30.24 5.54 15.90
C ALA A 26 29.76 4.29 15.15
N ALA A 27 30.45 3.15 15.31
CA ALA A 27 30.06 1.88 14.70
C ALA A 27 28.72 1.36 15.24
N LEU A 28 28.47 1.50 16.55
CA LEU A 28 27.19 1.13 17.17
C LEU A 28 26.03 2.01 16.69
N VAL A 29 26.24 3.32 16.52
CA VAL A 29 25.23 4.24 15.98
C VAL A 29 24.90 3.88 14.53
N ILE A 30 25.90 3.61 13.69
CA ILE A 30 25.70 3.20 12.29
C ILE A 30 24.99 1.85 12.23
N ALA A 31 25.42 0.87 13.03
CA ALA A 31 24.76 -0.42 13.12
C ALA A 31 23.31 -0.29 13.58
N TRP A 32 23.00 0.61 14.53
CA TRP A 32 21.64 0.91 14.96
C TRP A 32 20.78 1.51 13.84
N PHE A 33 21.33 2.43 13.04
CA PHE A 33 20.61 2.99 11.88
C PHE A 33 20.38 1.95 10.78
N VAL A 34 21.33 1.05 10.54
CA VAL A 34 21.24 0.00 9.51
C VAL A 34 20.35 -1.17 9.96
N ALA A 35 20.37 -1.49 11.25
CA ALA A 35 19.58 -2.56 11.86
C ALA A 35 18.16 -2.11 12.24
N ARG A 36 17.81 -0.83 12.09
CA ARG A 36 16.43 -0.37 12.31
C ARG A 36 15.51 -1.22 11.42
N PRO A 37 14.63 -2.05 12.02
CA PRO A 37 13.58 -2.67 11.24
C PRO A 37 12.81 -1.53 10.60
N GLY A 38 12.64 -1.58 9.28
CA GLY A 38 11.75 -0.65 8.60
C GLY A 38 10.46 -0.62 9.39
N ARG A 39 10.05 0.56 9.87
CA ARG A 39 8.81 0.74 10.62
C ARG A 39 7.69 0.27 9.70
N ALA A 40 7.34 -1.00 9.77
CA ALA A 40 6.01 -1.47 9.48
C ALA A 40 5.15 -0.72 10.50
N GLY A 41 4.44 0.30 10.03
CA GLY A 41 3.50 1.05 10.84
C GLY A 41 2.52 0.07 11.45
N ARG A 42 2.75 -0.26 12.73
CA ARG A 42 1.80 -1.02 13.53
C ARG A 42 0.66 -0.04 13.77
N ALA A 43 -0.41 -0.16 12.99
CA ALA A 43 -1.61 0.63 13.16
C ALA A 43 -2.07 0.51 14.63
N VAL A 44 -2.03 1.64 15.34
CA VAL A 44 -2.55 1.73 16.70
C VAL A 44 -4.07 1.69 16.59
N ALA A 45 -4.67 0.59 17.02
CA ALA A 45 -6.11 0.48 17.15
C ALA A 45 -6.62 1.55 18.15
N GLY A 46 -7.61 2.35 17.73
CA GLY A 46 -8.58 2.93 18.67
C GLY A 46 -8.73 4.46 18.74
N ARG A 47 -7.75 5.26 18.31
CA ARG A 47 -7.91 6.73 18.23
C ARG A 47 -7.40 7.25 16.87
N GLY A 48 -8.33 7.43 15.93
CA GLY A 48 -8.04 8.15 14.68
C GLY A 48 -8.28 7.38 13.38
N MET A 49 -9.19 6.40 13.33
CA MET A 49 -9.59 5.80 12.06
C MET A 49 -10.63 6.68 11.34
N ARG A 50 -10.59 6.72 10.01
CA ARG A 50 -11.62 7.31 9.15
C ARG A 50 -12.19 6.24 8.23
N ARG A 51 -13.50 6.23 8.03
CA ARG A 51 -14.14 5.39 7.02
C ARG A 51 -13.96 6.00 5.64
N VAL A 52 -13.54 5.19 4.68
CA VAL A 52 -13.31 5.59 3.29
C VAL A 52 -13.98 4.59 2.36
N ALA A 53 -14.53 5.10 1.27
CA ALA A 53 -14.98 4.31 0.13
C ALA A 53 -14.06 4.55 -1.05
N VAL A 54 -13.52 3.48 -1.63
CA VAL A 54 -12.89 3.47 -2.96
C VAL A 54 -13.81 2.73 -3.92
N ARG A 55 -13.84 3.14 -5.19
CA ARG A 55 -14.93 2.77 -6.11
C ARG A 55 -14.45 2.64 -7.54
N THR A 56 -14.88 1.58 -8.22
CA THR A 56 -14.99 1.58 -9.68
C THR A 56 -16.35 2.10 -10.12
N HIS A 57 -16.36 3.03 -11.07
CA HIS A 57 -17.58 3.41 -11.78
C HIS A 57 -18.02 2.28 -12.74
N GLY A 58 -19.28 2.32 -13.20
CA GLY A 58 -19.83 1.32 -14.12
C GLY A 58 -19.31 1.44 -15.55
N GLY A 59 -19.67 0.47 -16.41
CA GLY A 59 -19.34 0.48 -17.84
C GLY A 59 -18.26 -0.53 -18.29
N HIS A 60 -17.72 -1.35 -17.39
CA HIS A 60 -16.60 -2.29 -17.67
C HIS A 60 -16.94 -3.76 -17.40
N GLY A 61 -18.20 -4.04 -17.02
CA GLY A 61 -18.70 -5.36 -16.64
C GLY A 61 -18.36 -5.79 -15.20
N THR A 62 -19.18 -6.68 -14.66
CA THR A 62 -19.10 -7.15 -13.27
C THR A 62 -17.81 -7.92 -12.96
N LYS A 63 -17.21 -8.61 -13.94
CA LYS A 63 -15.92 -9.29 -13.77
C LYS A 63 -14.78 -8.33 -13.48
N THR A 64 -14.73 -7.22 -14.22
CA THR A 64 -13.74 -6.16 -14.02
C THR A 64 -13.96 -5.50 -12.66
N ALA A 65 -15.21 -5.18 -12.33
CA ALA A 65 -15.57 -4.60 -11.05
C ALA A 65 -15.17 -5.51 -9.86
N ALA A 66 -15.44 -6.81 -9.97
CA ALA A 66 -15.08 -7.78 -8.94
C ALA A 66 -13.58 -7.82 -8.67
N ARG A 67 -12.75 -7.82 -9.73
CA ARG A 67 -11.30 -7.76 -9.58
C ARG A 67 -10.83 -6.43 -9.00
N HIS A 68 -11.43 -5.32 -9.43
CA HIS A 68 -11.12 -3.99 -8.93
C HIS A 68 -11.35 -3.90 -7.42
N GLU A 69 -12.55 -4.27 -6.96
CA GLU A 69 -12.90 -4.22 -5.54
C GLU A 69 -12.12 -5.26 -4.71
N ALA A 70 -11.82 -6.43 -5.28
CA ALA A 70 -10.93 -7.40 -4.65
C ALA A 70 -9.50 -6.84 -4.46
N GLY A 71 -8.99 -6.05 -5.41
CA GLY A 71 -7.71 -5.36 -5.29
C GLY A 71 -7.66 -4.44 -4.07
N HIS A 72 -8.65 -3.56 -3.95
CA HIS A 72 -8.81 -2.65 -2.81
C HIS A 72 -8.89 -3.39 -1.48
N ARG A 73 -9.75 -4.41 -1.40
CA ARG A 73 -9.92 -5.25 -0.22
C ARG A 73 -8.60 -5.92 0.20
N ARG A 74 -7.84 -6.45 -0.75
CA ARG A 74 -6.57 -7.14 -0.46
C ARG A 74 -5.48 -6.18 -0.04
N MET A 75 -5.40 -5.00 -0.65
CA MET A 75 -4.44 -3.98 -0.24
C MET A 75 -4.74 -3.46 1.18
N ALA A 76 -6.01 -3.20 1.50
CA ALA A 76 -6.42 -2.82 2.85
C ALA A 76 -6.03 -3.87 3.90
N LYS A 77 -6.28 -5.17 3.62
CA LYS A 77 -5.88 -6.28 4.50
C LYS A 77 -4.36 -6.37 4.66
N ALA A 78 -3.59 -6.14 3.58
CA ALA A 78 -2.14 -6.15 3.64
C ALA A 78 -1.57 -5.01 4.51
N ASN A 79 -2.23 -3.85 4.53
CA ASN A 79 -1.89 -2.74 5.42
C ASN A 79 -2.35 -2.97 6.88
N GLY A 80 -3.04 -4.08 7.18
CA GLY A 80 -3.63 -4.34 8.49
C GLY A 80 -4.85 -3.46 8.80
N TRP A 81 -5.48 -2.90 7.78
CA TRP A 81 -6.66 -2.05 7.92
C TRP A 81 -7.94 -2.88 7.93
N ARG A 82 -8.95 -2.40 8.68
CA ARG A 82 -10.24 -3.06 8.73
C ARG A 82 -10.99 -2.82 7.42
N VAL A 83 -11.31 -3.88 6.70
CA VAL A 83 -12.31 -3.83 5.64
C VAL A 83 -13.69 -3.92 6.28
N VAL A 84 -14.65 -3.14 5.81
CA VAL A 84 -16.04 -3.16 6.27
C VAL A 84 -16.88 -4.02 5.32
N SER A 85 -16.81 -3.71 4.03
CA SER A 85 -17.39 -4.52 2.96
C SER A 85 -16.68 -4.24 1.63
N ALA A 86 -16.81 -5.17 0.70
CA ALA A 86 -16.57 -4.98 -0.73
C ALA A 86 -17.82 -5.43 -1.47
N GLU A 87 -18.29 -4.63 -2.42
CA GLU A 87 -19.58 -4.78 -3.08
C GLU A 87 -19.45 -4.49 -4.57
N ILE A 88 -20.15 -5.24 -5.40
CA ILE A 88 -20.28 -5.00 -6.84
C ILE A 88 -21.76 -4.93 -7.23
N PHE A 89 -22.05 -4.18 -8.28
CA PHE A 89 -23.40 -3.95 -8.76
C PHE A 89 -23.58 -4.46 -10.21
N PRO A 90 -24.82 -4.77 -10.63
CA PRO A 90 -25.09 -5.30 -11.98
C PRO A 90 -24.64 -4.39 -13.13
N ASP A 91 -24.53 -3.08 -12.90
CA ASP A 91 -24.04 -2.09 -13.88
C ASP A 91 -22.50 -2.11 -14.07
N GLY A 92 -21.80 -2.99 -13.35
CA GLY A 92 -20.34 -3.10 -13.36
C GLY A 92 -19.65 -2.02 -12.53
N SER A 93 -20.37 -1.31 -11.66
CA SER A 93 -19.76 -0.49 -10.61
C SER A 93 -19.47 -1.31 -9.36
N GLY A 94 -18.69 -0.74 -8.45
CA GLY A 94 -18.33 -1.39 -7.19
C GLY A 94 -17.89 -0.39 -6.12
N VAL A 95 -17.85 -0.86 -4.88
CA VAL A 95 -17.35 -0.08 -3.75
C VAL A 95 -16.70 -1.00 -2.72
N THR A 96 -15.55 -0.56 -2.21
CA THR A 96 -14.90 -1.15 -1.05
C THR A 96 -14.85 -0.13 0.07
N TRP A 97 -15.49 -0.47 1.19
CA TRP A 97 -15.48 0.31 2.42
C TRP A 97 -14.40 -0.22 3.36
N MET A 98 -13.58 0.68 3.88
CA MET A 98 -12.53 0.34 4.83
C MET A 98 -12.31 1.46 5.85
N ASP A 99 -11.80 1.10 7.01
CA ASP A 99 -11.39 2.05 8.04
C ASP A 99 -9.87 2.23 7.94
N ILE A 100 -9.43 3.45 7.64
CA ILE A 100 -8.03 3.83 7.39
C ILE A 100 -7.53 4.73 8.52
N PRO A 101 -6.30 4.57 9.04
CA PRO A 101 -5.71 5.52 9.97
C PRO A 101 -5.65 6.94 9.37
N LYS A 102 -6.02 7.98 10.14
CA LYS A 102 -5.95 9.38 9.69
C LYS A 102 -4.52 9.80 9.34
N ASP A 103 -3.55 9.22 10.02
CA ASP A 103 -2.10 9.40 9.89
C ASP A 103 -1.44 8.32 9.03
N ALA A 104 -2.21 7.57 8.23
CA ALA A 104 -1.67 6.57 7.33
C ALA A 104 -0.58 7.18 6.41
N PRO A 105 0.57 6.50 6.24
CA PRO A 105 1.61 6.92 5.31
C PRO A 105 1.05 7.13 3.90
N VAL A 106 1.51 8.19 3.22
CA VAL A 106 1.00 8.57 1.89
C VAL A 106 1.21 7.47 0.86
N ASP A 107 2.29 6.70 0.94
CA ASP A 107 2.53 5.58 0.02
C ASP A 107 1.54 4.42 0.23
N GLN A 108 1.10 4.17 1.46
CA GLN A 108 0.03 3.19 1.73
C GLN A 108 -1.33 3.66 1.24
N LEU A 109 -1.61 4.96 1.36
CA LEU A 109 -2.81 5.59 0.80
C LEU A 109 -2.82 5.47 -0.73
N VAL A 110 -1.72 5.87 -1.38
CA VAL A 110 -1.49 5.69 -2.83
C VAL A 110 -1.70 4.23 -3.22
N ALA A 111 -1.11 3.29 -2.48
CA ALA A 111 -1.21 1.87 -2.79
C ALA A 111 -2.65 1.38 -2.81
N VAL A 112 -3.48 1.82 -1.86
CA VAL A 112 -4.91 1.49 -1.86
C VAL A 112 -5.61 2.16 -3.03
N ASP A 113 -5.40 3.46 -3.29
CA ASP A 113 -6.08 4.15 -4.39
C ASP A 113 -5.79 3.50 -5.77
N VAL A 114 -4.60 2.94 -5.98
CA VAL A 114 -4.24 2.32 -7.27
C VAL A 114 -4.51 0.80 -7.31
N ALA A 115 -4.80 0.17 -6.18
CA ALA A 115 -4.90 -1.28 -6.06
C ALA A 115 -5.97 -1.87 -6.98
N GLY A 116 -7.15 -1.24 -7.06
CA GLY A 116 -8.24 -1.71 -7.90
C GLY A 116 -7.89 -1.74 -9.38
N GLY A 117 -7.37 -0.63 -9.93
CA GLY A 117 -7.01 -0.57 -11.34
C GLY A 117 -5.85 -1.51 -11.70
N ILE A 118 -4.89 -1.69 -10.80
CA ILE A 118 -3.81 -2.66 -10.98
C ILE A 118 -4.35 -4.10 -10.97
N ALA A 119 -5.23 -4.45 -10.04
CA ALA A 119 -5.82 -5.78 -9.95
C ALA A 119 -6.72 -6.10 -11.15
N ALA A 120 -7.52 -5.13 -11.60
CA ALA A 120 -8.37 -5.25 -12.78
C ALA A 120 -7.58 -5.27 -14.09
N GLY A 121 -6.38 -4.68 -14.11
CA GLY A 121 -5.57 -4.50 -15.32
C GLY A 121 -6.07 -3.38 -16.23
N THR A 122 -6.90 -2.47 -15.71
CA THR A 122 -7.47 -1.34 -16.44
C THR A 122 -7.70 -0.16 -15.50
N TRP A 123 -7.66 1.06 -16.05
CA TRP A 123 -7.96 2.28 -15.31
C TRP A 123 -9.36 2.84 -15.62
N ALA A 124 -10.11 2.15 -16.49
CA ALA A 124 -11.49 2.52 -16.79
C ALA A 124 -12.32 2.47 -15.49
N GLY A 125 -13.08 3.52 -15.22
CA GLY A 125 -13.88 3.63 -13.99
C GLY A 125 -13.14 4.04 -12.73
N CYS A 126 -11.83 4.31 -12.79
CA CYS A 126 -11.01 4.64 -11.62
C CYS A 126 -11.00 6.14 -11.27
N SER A 127 -11.89 6.97 -11.82
CA SER A 127 -11.80 8.44 -11.69
C SER A 127 -11.87 8.94 -10.23
N SER A 128 -12.74 8.34 -9.41
CA SER A 128 -12.82 8.63 -7.96
C SER A 128 -11.54 8.23 -7.24
N ASP A 129 -11.00 7.05 -7.53
CA ASP A 129 -9.76 6.55 -6.94
C ASP A 129 -8.57 7.45 -7.31
N MET A 130 -8.50 7.93 -8.56
CA MET A 130 -7.48 8.89 -9.00
C MET A 130 -7.67 10.29 -8.40
N ALA A 131 -8.87 10.66 -7.98
CA ALA A 131 -9.10 11.89 -7.23
C ALA A 131 -8.59 11.79 -5.78
N HIS A 132 -8.79 10.64 -5.12
CA HIS A 132 -8.17 10.35 -3.82
C HIS A 132 -6.65 10.35 -3.91
N LEU A 133 -6.09 9.69 -4.91
CA LEU A 133 -4.65 9.65 -5.15
C LEU A 133 -4.05 11.06 -5.21
N ARG A 134 -4.65 11.95 -6.02
CA ARG A 134 -4.21 13.35 -6.15
C ARG A 134 -4.32 14.10 -4.82
N LYS A 135 -5.41 13.90 -4.08
CA LYS A 135 -5.60 14.53 -2.76
C LYS A 135 -4.55 14.06 -1.76
N ASP A 136 -4.24 12.76 -1.74
CA ASP A 136 -3.30 12.19 -0.77
C ASP A 136 -1.85 12.54 -1.10
N LEU A 137 -1.49 12.62 -2.39
CA LEU A 137 -0.21 13.18 -2.83
C LEU A 137 -0.09 14.67 -2.54
N GLY A 138 -1.19 15.42 -2.57
CA GLY A 138 -1.24 16.84 -2.21
C GLY A 138 -0.82 17.14 -0.78
N ARG A 139 -0.73 16.12 0.10
CA ARG A 139 -0.20 16.24 1.47
C ARG A 139 1.33 16.36 1.52
N LEU A 140 2.01 16.00 0.43
CA LEU A 140 3.46 16.07 0.32
C LEU A 140 3.86 17.37 -0.40
N PRO A 141 5.04 17.92 -0.06
CA PRO A 141 5.61 19.03 -0.81
C PRO A 141 5.76 18.64 -2.29
N GLY A 142 5.51 19.62 -3.16
CA GLY A 142 5.50 19.43 -4.60
C GLY A 142 5.05 20.71 -5.29
N GLY A 143 5.45 20.88 -6.55
CA GLY A 143 5.09 22.04 -7.35
C GLY A 143 3.68 21.95 -7.91
N PHE A 144 3.19 23.09 -8.42
CA PHE A 144 1.94 23.15 -9.18
C PHE A 144 2.06 22.47 -10.56
N ILE A 145 3.29 22.46 -11.11
CA ILE A 145 3.61 21.96 -12.46
C ILE A 145 4.30 20.58 -12.41
N PHE A 146 5.11 20.33 -11.37
CA PHE A 146 5.86 19.08 -11.20
C PHE A 146 5.55 18.47 -9.84
N ASP A 147 5.36 17.16 -9.81
CA ASP A 147 5.03 16.43 -8.58
C ASP A 147 6.09 16.62 -7.48
N GLY A 148 7.36 16.81 -7.83
CA GLY A 148 8.45 16.92 -6.86
C GLY A 148 8.90 15.54 -6.34
N PRO A 149 10.11 15.46 -5.76
CA PRO A 149 10.75 14.19 -5.45
C PRO A 149 9.97 13.36 -4.41
N GLU A 150 9.28 14.00 -3.47
CA GLU A 150 8.51 13.33 -2.42
C GLU A 150 7.25 12.66 -2.96
N ARG A 151 6.48 13.36 -3.80
CA ARG A 151 5.29 12.78 -4.45
C ARG A 151 5.67 11.66 -5.39
N ASP A 152 6.75 11.81 -6.15
CA ASP A 152 7.27 10.78 -7.04
C ASP A 152 7.75 9.54 -6.27
N ALA A 153 8.44 9.74 -5.15
CA ALA A 153 8.84 8.65 -4.27
C ALA A 153 7.62 7.91 -3.69
N ALA A 154 6.61 8.66 -3.24
CA ALA A 154 5.37 8.08 -2.71
C ALA A 154 4.59 7.31 -3.79
N LYS A 155 4.49 7.85 -5.02
CA LYS A 155 3.93 7.13 -6.18
C LYS A 155 4.68 5.83 -6.44
N ARG A 156 6.01 5.88 -6.59
CA ARG A 156 6.82 4.68 -6.86
C ARG A 156 6.65 3.63 -5.75
N SER A 157 6.72 4.05 -4.49
CA SER A 157 6.53 3.17 -3.33
C SER A 157 5.13 2.55 -3.33
N GLY A 158 4.08 3.36 -3.47
CA GLY A 158 2.70 2.91 -3.43
C GLY A 158 2.33 1.97 -4.57
N TYR A 159 2.75 2.27 -5.81
CA TYR A 159 2.54 1.37 -6.95
C TYR A 159 3.29 0.04 -6.78
N ALA A 160 4.53 0.07 -6.26
CA ALA A 160 5.28 -1.14 -5.99
C ALA A 160 4.61 -1.98 -4.88
N LEU A 161 4.13 -1.33 -3.83
CA LEU A 161 3.41 -1.98 -2.74
C LEU A 161 2.11 -2.62 -3.23
N ALA A 162 1.30 -1.90 -4.02
CA ALA A 162 0.08 -2.43 -4.61
C ALA A 162 0.38 -3.67 -5.47
N ARG A 163 1.30 -3.57 -6.45
CA ARG A 163 1.67 -4.71 -7.32
C ARG A 163 2.13 -5.94 -6.53
N LYS A 164 2.91 -5.73 -5.46
CA LYS A 164 3.36 -6.82 -4.58
C LYS A 164 2.18 -7.57 -3.94
N HIS A 165 1.12 -6.87 -3.55
CA HIS A 165 0.02 -7.45 -2.77
C HIS A 165 -1.19 -7.87 -3.61
N VAL A 166 -1.41 -7.24 -4.78
CA VAL A 166 -2.58 -7.52 -5.62
C VAL A 166 -2.24 -8.18 -6.95
N GLY A 167 -0.95 -8.26 -7.33
CA GLY A 167 -0.53 -8.70 -8.66
C GLY A 167 -0.62 -7.58 -9.70
N SER A 168 -0.65 -7.92 -10.98
CA SER A 168 -0.84 -6.96 -12.08
C SER A 168 -1.74 -7.54 -13.19
N GLY A 169 -3.03 -7.20 -13.13
CA GLY A 169 -4.04 -7.65 -14.09
C GLY A 169 -4.07 -9.17 -14.26
N TRP A 170 -4.46 -9.61 -15.46
CA TRP A 170 -4.60 -11.03 -15.82
C TRP A 170 -3.28 -11.78 -15.94
N LEU A 171 -2.15 -11.07 -16.06
CA LEU A 171 -0.84 -11.67 -16.36
C LEU A 171 -0.06 -12.09 -15.09
N SER A 172 -0.41 -11.55 -13.93
CA SER A 172 0.17 -11.96 -12.65
C SER A 172 -0.90 -12.03 -11.55
N ASP A 173 -1.90 -12.87 -11.80
CA ASP A 173 -3.07 -13.05 -10.94
C ASP A 173 -2.66 -13.50 -9.52
N ASN A 174 -2.82 -12.61 -8.54
CA ASN A 174 -2.72 -12.99 -7.14
C ASN A 174 -3.91 -13.90 -6.79
N ALA A 175 -3.63 -15.12 -6.32
CA ALA A 175 -4.67 -16.11 -6.02
C ALA A 175 -5.70 -15.62 -4.99
N ALA A 176 -5.29 -14.77 -4.04
CA ALA A 176 -6.17 -14.22 -3.03
C ALA A 176 -7.11 -13.14 -3.61
N VAL A 177 -6.64 -12.34 -4.57
CA VAL A 177 -7.48 -11.38 -5.31
C VAL A 177 -8.52 -12.13 -6.15
N ARG A 178 -8.09 -13.15 -6.91
CA ARG A 178 -9.00 -13.98 -7.71
C ARG A 178 -10.09 -14.65 -6.85
N LYS A 179 -9.71 -15.21 -5.69
CA LYS A 179 -10.67 -15.80 -4.75
C LYS A 179 -11.73 -14.79 -4.30
N ASP A 180 -11.32 -13.57 -3.95
CA ASP A 180 -12.27 -12.53 -3.53
C ASP A 180 -13.12 -12.06 -4.70
N ALA A 181 -12.56 -11.95 -5.91
CA ALA A 181 -13.31 -11.58 -7.10
C ALA A 181 -14.38 -12.64 -7.44
N ASP A 182 -14.05 -13.92 -7.36
CA ASP A 182 -14.99 -15.02 -7.59
C ASP A 182 -16.12 -15.03 -6.53
N GLU A 183 -15.79 -14.71 -5.28
CA GLU A 183 -16.78 -14.60 -4.23
C GLU A 183 -17.69 -13.38 -4.41
N LEU A 184 -17.14 -12.24 -4.85
CA LEU A 184 -17.93 -11.05 -5.22
C LEU A 184 -18.88 -11.35 -6.38
N LEU A 185 -18.42 -12.06 -7.42
CA LEU A 185 -19.26 -12.46 -8.55
C LEU A 185 -20.41 -13.38 -8.12
N LYS A 186 -20.21 -14.23 -7.12
CA LYS A 186 -21.24 -15.14 -6.60
C LYS A 186 -22.24 -14.47 -5.68
N LYS A 187 -21.78 -13.55 -4.83
CA LYS A 187 -22.60 -13.00 -3.73
C LYS A 187 -23.01 -11.54 -3.92
N GLY A 188 -22.38 -10.82 -4.84
CA GLY A 188 -22.47 -9.36 -4.97
C GLY A 188 -21.75 -8.59 -3.84
N ARG A 189 -21.49 -9.24 -2.69
CA ARG A 189 -20.93 -8.60 -1.49
C ARG A 189 -20.08 -9.56 -0.66
N ILE A 190 -19.00 -9.04 -0.10
CA ILE A 190 -18.18 -9.69 0.93
C ILE A 190 -18.00 -8.72 2.09
N ASN A 191 -18.38 -9.13 3.30
CA ASN A 191 -18.11 -8.35 4.49
C ASN A 191 -16.64 -8.51 4.94
N GLY A 192 -16.12 -7.50 5.63
CA GLY A 192 -14.74 -7.39 6.13
C GLY A 192 -14.13 -8.66 6.67
#